data_AF-A0A6L3AJI1-F1
#
_entry.id   AF-A0A6L3AJI1-F1
#
_cell.length_a   1.000
_cell.length_b   1.000
_cell.length_c   1.000
_cell.angle_alpha   90.00
_cell.angle_beta   90.00
_cell.angle_gamma   90.00
#
_symmetry.space_group_name_H-M   'P 1'
#
loop_
_entity.id
_entity.type
_entity.pdbx_description
1 polymer ?
#
loop_
_entity_poly.entity_id
_entity_poly.type
_entity_poly.pdbx_seq_one_letter_code
_entity_poly.pdbx_strand_id
1 'polypeptide(L)'
;MSLNILRKVISAKEAHAEFLAHERVFALGEQKKKLRTTHFWNIITWKDFYDGHHPVEFATFASPGRYFVKKPWKNEYWKIAEFTRAMIRDIQSPASEDVLQEIELIFKDSKTGEENRFFVSGFKLNQLPQLRIEDYPQGLYMPMGIEVPPFFQGYQDLERNPPNKSPYFSVLLDSKDTWVNHHKLAVDGPVLHRDIDNPNSLHVYLLSYERHSLVGHFILKAF
;
A
#
# COMPACT_ATOMS: atom_id res chain seq x y z
N MET A 1 -0.82 -19.62 -0.43
CA MET A 1 -2.13 -19.04 -0.10
C MET A 1 -3.00 -19.13 -1.34
N SER A 2 -4.24 -19.62 -1.26
CA SER A 2 -5.11 -19.72 -2.43
C SER A 2 -5.93 -18.44 -2.61
N LEU A 3 -5.49 -17.54 -3.49
CA LEU A 3 -6.22 -16.30 -3.83
C LEU A 3 -7.60 -16.58 -4.47
N ASN A 4 -7.79 -17.77 -5.04
CA ASN A 4 -9.03 -18.17 -5.71
C ASN A 4 -10.23 -18.27 -4.76
N ILE A 5 -9.99 -18.37 -3.45
CA ILE A 5 -11.04 -18.34 -2.42
C ILE A 5 -11.57 -16.90 -2.24
N LEU A 6 -10.71 -15.90 -2.42
CA LEU A 6 -11.06 -14.49 -2.22
C LEU A 6 -11.67 -13.84 -3.47
N ARG A 7 -11.37 -14.39 -4.65
CA ARG A 7 -11.79 -13.84 -5.93
C ARG A 7 -11.62 -14.83 -7.09
N LYS A 8 -12.33 -14.56 -8.18
CA LYS A 8 -12.09 -15.10 -9.52
C LYS A 8 -11.55 -14.00 -10.43
N VAL A 9 -10.46 -14.27 -11.15
CA VAL A 9 -9.94 -13.34 -12.18
C VAL A 9 -10.83 -13.44 -13.43
N ILE A 10 -11.32 -12.32 -13.92
CA ILE A 10 -12.10 -12.22 -15.17
C ILE A 10 -11.17 -11.85 -16.31
N SER A 11 -10.39 -10.79 -16.13
CA SER A 11 -9.44 -10.26 -17.10
C SER A 11 -8.13 -9.93 -16.39
N ALA A 12 -7.01 -9.95 -17.11
CA ALA A 12 -5.73 -9.51 -16.59
C ALA A 12 -4.91 -8.90 -17.72
N LYS A 13 -4.30 -7.75 -17.46
CA LYS A 13 -3.34 -7.11 -18.36
C LYS A 13 -2.20 -6.51 -17.58
N GLU A 14 -1.04 -6.43 -18.22
CA GLU A 14 0.06 -5.66 -17.68
C GLU A 14 -0.29 -4.17 -17.76
N ALA A 15 -0.08 -3.45 -16.67
CA ALA A 15 -0.29 -2.02 -16.60
C ALA A 15 1.02 -1.30 -16.92
N HIS A 16 0.96 -0.19 -17.66
CA HIS A 16 2.12 0.67 -17.80
C HIS A 16 2.36 1.37 -16.46
N ALA A 17 3.35 0.90 -15.71
CA ALA A 17 3.56 1.34 -14.34
C ALA A 17 4.99 1.85 -14.13
N GLU A 18 5.10 2.90 -13.33
CA GLU A 18 6.35 3.54 -12.99
C GLU A 18 6.45 3.69 -11.49
N PHE A 19 7.56 3.22 -10.90
CA PHE A 19 7.96 3.62 -9.56
C PHE A 19 8.70 4.95 -9.67
N LEU A 20 8.19 6.01 -9.06
CA LEU A 20 8.80 7.34 -9.12
C LEU A 20 10.03 7.46 -8.22
N ALA A 21 10.98 6.53 -8.33
CA ALA A 21 12.09 6.34 -7.41
C ALA A 21 12.86 7.64 -7.06
N HIS A 22 12.98 8.56 -8.03
CA HIS A 22 13.74 9.81 -7.90
C HIS A 22 12.88 11.03 -7.56
N GLU A 23 11.57 10.88 -7.40
CA GLU A 23 10.70 11.93 -6.89
C GLU A 23 11.06 12.22 -5.43
N ARG A 24 11.05 13.50 -5.07
CA ARG A 24 11.31 13.93 -3.71
C ARG A 24 10.19 13.46 -2.79
N VAL A 25 10.55 12.89 -1.65
CA VAL A 25 9.58 12.47 -0.63
C VAL A 25 8.82 13.68 -0.10
N PHE A 26 7.53 13.48 0.16
CA PHE A 26 6.68 14.49 0.75
C PHE A 26 5.80 13.89 1.85
N ALA A 27 5.33 14.77 2.74
CA ALA A 27 4.47 14.40 3.86
C ALA A 27 3.40 15.47 4.09
N LEU A 28 2.14 15.06 4.05
CA LEU A 28 0.97 15.90 4.29
C LEU A 28 0.09 15.26 5.37
N GLY A 29 -0.95 15.98 5.81
CA GLY A 29 -1.89 15.46 6.80
C GLY A 29 -1.24 14.92 8.08
N GLU A 30 -1.56 13.67 8.42
CA GLU A 30 -1.06 13.00 9.63
C GLU A 30 0.44 12.70 9.56
N GLN A 31 0.98 12.39 8.37
CA GLN A 31 2.41 12.09 8.21
C GLN A 31 3.28 13.29 8.64
N LYS A 32 2.85 14.52 8.32
CA LYS A 32 3.55 15.75 8.74
C LYS A 32 3.67 15.87 10.27
N LYS A 33 2.63 15.46 11.02
CA LYS A 33 2.65 15.47 12.49
C LYS A 33 3.53 14.36 13.08
N LYS A 34 3.68 13.26 12.33
CA LYS A 34 4.44 12.06 12.67
C LYS A 34 5.90 12.06 12.20
N LEU A 35 6.37 13.13 11.55
CA LEU A 35 7.79 13.28 11.19
C LEU A 35 8.71 13.12 12.41
N ARG A 36 8.32 13.66 13.57
CA ARG A 36 9.09 13.53 14.82
C ARG A 36 9.17 12.10 15.39
N THR A 37 8.33 11.20 14.90
CA THR A 37 8.28 9.79 15.30
C THR A 37 8.83 8.88 14.21
N THR A 38 9.49 9.46 13.20
CA THR A 38 10.24 8.74 12.17
C THR A 38 11.71 9.14 12.28
N HIS A 39 12.59 8.16 12.47
CA HIS A 39 14.03 8.35 12.51
C HIS A 39 14.61 7.93 11.18
N PHE A 40 15.10 8.92 10.45
CA PHE A 40 15.79 8.72 9.19
C PHE A 40 16.86 9.78 9.04
N TRP A 41 17.89 9.49 8.25
CA TRP A 41 18.93 10.44 7.94
C TRP A 41 19.00 10.61 6.43
N ASN A 42 18.85 11.84 5.97
CA ASN A 42 19.04 12.22 4.57
C ASN A 42 18.16 11.45 3.54
N ILE A 43 16.93 11.08 3.90
CA ILE A 43 15.94 10.57 2.94
C ILE A 43 15.43 11.76 2.12
N ILE A 44 15.76 11.77 0.83
CA ILE A 44 15.40 12.81 -0.14
C ILE A 44 14.37 12.27 -1.13
N THR A 45 14.56 11.05 -1.63
CA THR A 45 13.74 10.41 -2.68
C THR A 45 13.13 9.10 -2.21
N TRP A 46 12.11 8.59 -2.92
CA TRP A 46 11.50 7.29 -2.59
C TRP A 46 12.50 6.14 -2.63
N LYS A 47 13.50 6.20 -3.52
CA LYS A 47 14.56 5.19 -3.63
C LYS A 47 15.36 5.01 -2.33
N ASP A 48 15.53 6.08 -1.56
CA ASP A 48 16.38 6.08 -0.37
C ASP A 48 15.79 5.18 0.75
N PHE A 49 14.48 4.89 0.73
CA PHE A 49 13.87 3.91 1.65
C PHE A 49 14.33 2.47 1.39
N TYR A 50 14.82 2.18 0.17
CA TYR A 50 15.07 0.83 -0.33
C TYR A 50 16.55 0.52 -0.57
N ASP A 51 17.43 1.52 -0.54
CA ASP A 51 18.84 1.38 -0.91
C ASP A 51 19.70 0.64 0.13
N GLY A 52 19.19 0.45 1.35
CA GLY A 52 19.88 -0.20 2.46
C GLY A 52 21.03 0.60 3.06
N HIS A 53 21.33 1.79 2.52
CA HIS A 53 22.33 2.73 3.02
C HIS A 53 21.73 3.70 4.04
N HIS A 54 20.44 4.01 3.93
CA HIS A 54 19.73 4.89 4.84
C HIS A 54 18.80 4.08 5.76
N PRO A 55 19.18 3.84 7.03
CA PRO A 55 18.27 3.18 7.96
C PRO A 55 17.06 4.09 8.23
N VAL A 56 15.87 3.55 7.99
CA VAL A 56 14.60 4.18 8.35
C VAL A 56 13.95 3.39 9.47
N GLU A 57 13.71 4.08 10.57
CA GLU A 57 13.19 3.51 11.80
C GLU A 57 11.93 4.27 12.24
N PHE A 58 10.90 3.54 12.62
CA PHE A 58 9.65 4.13 13.10
C PHE A 58 9.56 4.01 14.61
N ALA A 59 9.12 5.03 15.32
CA ALA A 59 8.89 4.91 16.76
C ALA A 59 7.75 3.91 17.02
N THR A 60 7.89 3.09 18.06
CA THR A 60 6.85 2.12 18.43
C THR A 60 5.83 2.77 19.35
N PHE A 61 4.52 2.63 19.07
CA PHE A 61 3.49 3.00 20.04
C PHE A 61 3.37 1.91 21.12
N ALA A 62 3.50 2.31 22.38
CA ALA A 62 3.32 1.39 23.50
C ALA A 62 2.60 2.04 24.68
N SER A 63 2.11 1.19 25.59
CA SER A 63 1.45 1.61 26.84
C SER A 63 2.35 2.57 27.64
N PRO A 64 1.83 3.67 28.24
CA PRO A 64 0.43 4.08 28.34
C PRO A 64 -0.01 5.06 27.22
N GLY A 65 0.30 4.75 25.96
CA GLY A 65 -0.15 5.52 24.80
C GLY A 65 0.84 6.59 24.35
N ARG A 66 2.12 6.23 24.25
CA ARG A 66 3.19 7.11 23.79
C ARG A 66 4.06 6.42 22.74
N TYR A 67 4.66 7.24 21.88
CA TYR A 67 5.66 6.81 20.91
C TYR A 67 7.04 6.69 21.58
N PHE A 68 7.67 5.53 21.45
CA PHE A 68 9.00 5.24 21.99
C PHE A 68 10.04 5.23 20.87
N VAL A 69 10.76 6.33 20.76
CA VAL A 69 11.89 6.53 19.84
C VAL A 69 13.05 5.56 20.12
N LYS A 70 13.30 5.26 21.40
CA LYS A 70 14.43 4.42 21.84
C LYS A 70 14.24 2.91 21.54
N LYS A 71 13.06 2.52 21.06
CA LYS A 71 12.75 1.15 20.62
C LYS A 71 12.16 1.21 19.22
N PRO A 72 13.01 1.46 18.20
CA PRO A 72 12.54 1.61 16.83
C PRO A 72 11.97 0.30 16.30
N TRP A 73 10.91 0.42 15.51
CA TRP A 73 10.36 -0.66 14.72
C TRP A 73 11.20 -0.83 13.45
N LYS A 74 11.64 -2.06 13.19
CA LYS A 74 12.43 -2.41 12.02
C LYS A 74 11.53 -2.66 10.81
N ASN A 75 12.11 -2.58 9.62
CA ASN A 75 11.43 -2.88 8.36
C ASN A 75 12.19 -3.95 7.58
N GLU A 76 11.51 -4.57 6.61
CA GLU A 76 12.08 -5.51 5.65
C GLU A 76 11.92 -4.98 4.21
N TYR A 77 12.14 -3.68 3.99
CA TYR A 77 11.91 -3.04 2.68
C TYR A 77 12.76 -3.61 1.54
N TRP A 78 13.86 -4.31 1.84
CA TRP A 78 14.63 -5.07 0.84
C TRP A 78 13.77 -6.09 0.08
N LYS A 79 12.66 -6.59 0.66
CA LYS A 79 11.72 -7.51 0.00
C LYS A 79 10.97 -6.88 -1.17
N ILE A 80 10.82 -5.56 -1.17
CA ILE A 80 10.11 -4.78 -2.19
C ILE A 80 11.00 -3.68 -2.79
N ALA A 81 12.32 -3.89 -2.80
CA ALA A 81 13.28 -2.85 -3.16
C ALA A 81 13.35 -2.58 -4.67
N GLU A 82 13.22 -3.60 -5.49
CA GLU A 82 13.29 -3.47 -6.95
C GLU A 82 11.90 -3.67 -7.55
N PHE A 83 11.24 -2.59 -7.97
CA PHE A 83 10.00 -2.68 -8.73
C PHE A 83 10.26 -3.22 -10.14
N THR A 84 9.51 -4.25 -10.53
CA THR A 84 9.69 -4.92 -11.83
C THR A 84 8.58 -4.53 -12.80
N ARG A 85 7.32 -4.74 -12.41
CA ARG A 85 6.13 -4.50 -13.27
C ARG A 85 4.86 -4.48 -12.43
N ALA A 86 3.75 -4.09 -13.05
CA ALA A 86 2.43 -4.15 -12.42
C ALA A 86 1.39 -4.82 -13.32
N MET A 87 0.43 -5.50 -12.71
CA MET A 87 -0.75 -6.03 -13.38
C MET A 87 -1.99 -5.29 -12.87
N ILE A 88 -2.96 -5.08 -13.75
CA ILE A 88 -4.33 -4.74 -13.37
C ILE A 88 -5.28 -5.84 -13.83
N ARG A 89 -6.28 -6.13 -13.02
CA ARG A 89 -7.26 -7.18 -13.27
C ARG A 89 -8.66 -6.71 -12.96
N ASP A 90 -9.59 -7.22 -13.76
CA ASP A 90 -10.99 -7.29 -13.36
C ASP A 90 -11.23 -8.60 -12.63
N ILE A 91 -11.89 -8.51 -11.48
CA ILE A 91 -12.13 -9.64 -10.59
C ILE A 91 -13.59 -9.69 -10.16
N GLN A 92 -14.06 -10.90 -9.89
CA GLN A 92 -15.30 -11.15 -9.17
C GLN A 92 -14.95 -11.64 -7.77
N SER A 93 -15.38 -10.92 -6.72
CA SER A 93 -15.27 -11.42 -5.35
C SER A 93 -16.53 -12.21 -4.98
N PRO A 94 -16.45 -13.30 -4.19
CA PRO A 94 -17.65 -13.92 -3.62
C PRO A 94 -18.47 -12.98 -2.72
N ALA A 95 -17.87 -11.91 -2.21
CA ALA A 95 -18.50 -10.94 -1.34
C ALA A 95 -19.22 -9.79 -2.10
N SER A 96 -19.19 -9.78 -3.43
CA SER A 96 -19.75 -8.72 -4.27
C SER A 96 -20.30 -9.28 -5.57
N GLU A 97 -21.43 -8.75 -6.05
CA GLU A 97 -21.93 -9.05 -7.40
C GLU A 97 -21.25 -8.18 -8.48
N ASP A 98 -20.69 -7.03 -8.08
CA ASP A 98 -19.98 -6.14 -9.00
C ASP A 98 -18.64 -6.72 -9.45
N VAL A 99 -18.25 -6.37 -10.68
CA VAL A 99 -16.87 -6.48 -11.16
C VAL A 99 -16.03 -5.41 -10.47
N LEU A 100 -14.93 -5.84 -9.84
CA LEU A 100 -14.01 -4.99 -9.08
C LEU A 100 -12.62 -5.01 -9.72
N GLN A 101 -11.78 -4.07 -9.31
CA GLN A 101 -10.39 -3.99 -9.75
C GLN A 101 -9.43 -4.56 -8.73
N GLU A 102 -8.34 -5.09 -9.25
CA GLU A 102 -7.17 -5.49 -8.49
C GLU A 102 -5.90 -4.98 -9.16
N ILE A 103 -4.97 -4.52 -8.34
CA ILE A 103 -3.59 -4.22 -8.70
C ILE A 103 -2.69 -5.29 -8.10
N GLU A 104 -1.72 -5.73 -8.89
CA GLU A 104 -0.56 -6.46 -8.38
C GLU A 104 0.71 -5.70 -8.74
N LEU A 105 1.48 -5.29 -7.74
CA LEU A 105 2.81 -4.74 -7.92
C LEU A 105 3.83 -5.86 -7.68
N ILE A 106 4.73 -6.05 -8.62
CA ILE A 106 5.70 -7.14 -8.61
C ILE A 106 7.07 -6.55 -8.32
N PHE A 107 7.73 -7.10 -7.32
CA PHE A 107 9.03 -6.65 -6.83
C PHE A 107 10.03 -7.80 -6.79
N LYS A 108 11.30 -7.45 -6.81
CA LYS A 108 12.41 -8.34 -6.55
C LYS A 108 13.08 -7.99 -5.23
N ASP A 109 13.31 -9.01 -4.41
CA ASP A 109 14.05 -8.92 -3.15
C ASP A 109 15.52 -8.62 -3.44
N SER A 110 16.07 -7.52 -2.92
CA SER A 110 17.46 -7.13 -3.19
C SER A 110 18.51 -8.01 -2.50
N LYS A 111 18.12 -8.85 -1.54
CA LYS A 111 19.01 -9.80 -0.85
C LYS A 111 18.99 -11.19 -1.48
N THR A 112 17.81 -11.68 -1.88
CA THR A 112 17.65 -13.06 -2.38
C THR A 112 17.39 -13.14 -3.88
N GLY A 113 16.96 -12.05 -4.50
CA GLY A 113 16.48 -12.03 -5.88
C GLY A 113 15.10 -12.67 -6.08
N GLU A 114 14.43 -13.04 -4.99
CA GLU A 114 13.08 -13.62 -5.02
C GLU A 114 12.02 -12.62 -5.46
N GLU A 115 11.01 -13.07 -6.21
CA GLU A 115 9.87 -12.25 -6.57
C GLU A 115 8.86 -12.17 -5.42
N ASN A 116 8.50 -10.94 -5.01
CA ASN A 116 7.41 -10.67 -4.07
C ASN A 116 6.30 -9.89 -4.79
N ARG A 117 5.04 -10.25 -4.50
CA ARG A 117 3.85 -9.74 -5.20
C ARG A 117 2.90 -9.09 -4.20
N PHE A 118 2.73 -7.78 -4.33
CA PHE A 118 1.83 -6.99 -3.50
C PHE A 118 0.50 -6.80 -4.20
N PHE A 119 -0.55 -7.34 -3.59
CA PHE A 119 -1.92 -7.26 -4.10
C PHE A 119 -2.69 -6.16 -3.37
N VAL A 120 -3.48 -5.41 -4.13
CA VAL A 120 -4.54 -4.52 -3.64
C VAL A 120 -5.78 -4.81 -4.45
N SER A 121 -6.80 -5.39 -3.85
CA SER A 121 -7.93 -6.00 -4.56
C SER A 121 -9.28 -5.56 -4.00
N GLY A 122 -10.33 -5.74 -4.79
CA GLY A 122 -11.71 -5.54 -4.34
C GLY A 122 -12.13 -4.08 -4.21
N PHE A 123 -11.53 -3.18 -4.99
CA PHE A 123 -11.92 -1.77 -5.04
C PHE A 123 -12.56 -1.42 -6.38
N LYS A 124 -13.34 -0.33 -6.42
CA LYS A 124 -13.93 0.22 -7.65
C LYS A 124 -13.09 1.38 -8.15
N LEU A 125 -12.36 1.17 -9.25
CA LEU A 125 -11.44 2.16 -9.82
C LEU A 125 -12.14 3.48 -10.17
N ASN A 126 -13.34 3.40 -10.74
CA ASN A 126 -14.13 4.57 -11.13
C ASN A 126 -14.71 5.36 -9.93
N GLN A 127 -14.75 4.76 -8.74
CA GLN A 127 -15.19 5.41 -7.50
C GLN A 127 -14.03 6.01 -6.69
N LEU A 128 -12.78 5.78 -7.11
CA LEU A 128 -11.64 6.45 -6.48
C LEU A 128 -11.72 7.97 -6.72
N PRO A 129 -11.40 8.78 -5.70
CA PRO A 129 -11.39 10.22 -5.83
C PRO A 129 -10.33 10.65 -6.86
N GLN A 130 -10.63 11.71 -7.61
CA GLN A 130 -9.67 12.38 -8.50
C GLN A 130 -9.06 13.54 -7.72
N LEU A 131 -7.76 13.49 -7.51
CA LEU A 131 -7.06 14.40 -6.59
C LEU A 131 -5.74 14.84 -7.21
N ARG A 132 -5.32 16.04 -6.84
CA ARG A 132 -3.91 16.46 -7.01
C ARG A 132 -3.03 15.67 -6.04
N ILE A 133 -1.74 15.58 -6.33
CA ILE A 133 -0.77 14.91 -5.45
C ILE A 133 -0.78 15.50 -4.04
N GLU A 134 -0.88 16.83 -3.90
CA GLU A 134 -0.97 17.49 -2.59
C GLU A 134 -2.25 17.18 -1.80
N ASP A 135 -3.25 16.60 -2.45
CA ASP A 135 -4.53 16.22 -1.84
C ASP A 135 -4.60 14.71 -1.56
N TYR A 136 -3.50 13.94 -1.73
CA TYR A 136 -3.43 12.50 -1.46
C TYR A 136 -4.03 12.05 -0.11
N PRO A 137 -3.99 12.84 1.00
CA PRO A 137 -4.62 12.43 2.25
C PRO A 137 -6.14 12.21 2.16
N GLN A 138 -6.78 12.68 1.10
CA GLN A 138 -8.20 12.48 0.80
C GLN A 138 -8.45 11.23 -0.07
N GLY A 139 -7.40 10.46 -0.40
CA GLY A 139 -7.48 9.22 -1.16
C GLY A 139 -8.16 8.07 -0.41
N LEU A 140 -8.23 6.91 -1.05
CA LEU A 140 -8.68 5.67 -0.42
C LEU A 140 -7.56 5.09 0.45
N TYR A 141 -7.76 5.13 1.77
CA TYR A 141 -6.86 4.59 2.79
C TYR A 141 -7.33 3.23 3.28
N MET A 142 -6.60 2.17 2.93
CA MET A 142 -6.97 0.80 3.31
C MET A 142 -5.79 0.06 3.93
N PRO A 143 -6.00 -0.75 4.98
CA PRO A 143 -4.93 -1.54 5.58
C PRO A 143 -4.60 -2.80 4.78
N MET A 144 -3.41 -3.35 4.99
CA MET A 144 -3.08 -4.72 4.61
C MET A 144 -3.87 -5.71 5.46
N GLY A 145 -4.33 -6.77 4.83
CA GLY A 145 -5.10 -7.84 5.43
C GLY A 145 -6.27 -8.29 4.57
N ILE A 146 -7.07 -9.18 5.15
CA ILE A 146 -8.30 -9.73 4.61
C ILE A 146 -9.36 -9.48 5.68
N GLU A 147 -10.58 -9.09 5.29
CA GLU A 147 -11.66 -8.74 6.23
C GLU A 147 -11.24 -7.64 7.23
N VAL A 148 -10.53 -6.63 6.72
CA VAL A 148 -10.03 -5.50 7.52
C VAL A 148 -10.88 -4.25 7.29
N PRO A 149 -11.25 -3.50 8.35
CA PRO A 149 -11.96 -2.23 8.18
C PRO A 149 -11.03 -1.17 7.55
N PRO A 150 -11.56 -0.19 6.80
CA PRO A 150 -10.79 0.98 6.39
C PRO A 150 -10.14 1.69 7.59
N PHE A 151 -9.06 2.44 7.34
CA PHE A 151 -8.39 3.20 8.41
C PHE A 151 -9.29 4.25 9.08
N PHE A 152 -10.29 4.73 8.37
CA PHE A 152 -11.27 5.69 8.83
C PHE A 152 -12.66 5.15 8.49
N GLN A 153 -13.45 4.82 9.51
CA GLN A 153 -14.82 4.36 9.35
C GLN A 153 -15.63 4.79 10.58
N GLY A 154 -16.82 5.35 10.36
CA GLY A 154 -17.76 5.63 11.44
C GLY A 154 -18.38 4.35 11.99
N TYR A 155 -18.79 4.34 13.26
CA TYR A 155 -19.42 3.16 13.87
C TYR A 155 -20.66 2.68 13.10
N GLN A 156 -21.52 3.60 12.68
CA GLN A 156 -22.72 3.27 11.90
C GLN A 156 -22.38 2.66 10.53
N ASP A 157 -21.31 3.14 9.90
CA ASP A 157 -20.85 2.59 8.62
C ASP A 157 -20.22 1.21 8.79
N LEU A 158 -19.56 0.95 9.92
CA LEU A 158 -19.02 -0.34 10.29
C LEU A 158 -20.14 -1.37 10.51
N GLU A 159 -21.21 -0.98 11.19
CA GLU A 159 -22.39 -1.86 11.36
C GLU A 159 -23.04 -2.21 10.02
N ARG A 160 -23.13 -1.25 9.10
CA ARG A 160 -23.71 -1.44 7.77
C ARG A 160 -22.79 -2.23 6.83
N ASN A 161 -21.49 -1.98 6.91
CA ASN A 161 -20.46 -2.55 6.04
C ASN A 161 -19.38 -3.23 6.90
N PRO A 162 -19.70 -4.37 7.53
CA PRO A 162 -18.76 -5.06 8.38
C PRO A 162 -17.61 -5.65 7.54
N PRO A 163 -16.38 -5.71 8.08
CA PRO A 163 -15.20 -6.11 7.31
C PRO A 163 -15.29 -7.52 6.72
N ASN A 164 -15.99 -8.44 7.39
CA ASN A 164 -16.21 -9.80 6.91
C ASN A 164 -17.08 -9.91 5.64
N LYS A 165 -17.73 -8.80 5.24
CA LYS A 165 -18.47 -8.68 3.97
C LYS A 165 -17.73 -7.84 2.93
N SER A 166 -16.55 -7.33 3.27
CA SER A 166 -15.78 -6.52 2.35
C SER A 166 -15.12 -7.40 1.29
N PRO A 167 -15.23 -7.06 -0.01
CA PRO A 167 -14.46 -7.73 -1.05
C PRO A 167 -12.98 -7.33 -1.04
N TYR A 168 -12.62 -6.32 -0.25
CA TYR A 168 -11.27 -5.77 -0.22
C TYR A 168 -10.29 -6.71 0.49
N PHE A 169 -9.12 -6.87 -0.11
CA PHE A 169 -7.94 -7.39 0.58
C PHE A 169 -6.67 -6.73 0.04
N SER A 170 -5.64 -6.68 0.87
CA SER A 170 -4.29 -6.31 0.45
C SER A 170 -3.23 -7.15 1.15
N VAL A 171 -2.40 -7.85 0.39
CA VAL A 171 -1.43 -8.81 0.92
C VAL A 171 -0.14 -8.77 0.12
N LEU A 172 0.99 -9.05 0.79
CA LEU A 172 2.25 -9.33 0.12
C LEU A 172 2.50 -10.84 0.15
N LEU A 173 2.71 -11.43 -1.01
CA LEU A 173 3.03 -12.85 -1.17
C LEU A 173 4.46 -13.01 -1.68
N ASP A 174 5.15 -14.03 -1.19
CA ASP A 174 6.45 -14.44 -1.73
C ASP A 174 6.29 -15.33 -2.98
N SER A 175 7.40 -15.86 -3.48
CA SER A 175 7.41 -16.72 -4.69
C SER A 175 6.69 -18.05 -4.48
N LYS A 176 6.43 -18.44 -3.22
CA LYS A 176 5.75 -19.68 -2.83
C LYS A 176 4.29 -19.43 -2.45
N ASP A 177 3.74 -18.27 -2.82
CA ASP A 177 2.41 -17.80 -2.41
C ASP A 177 2.24 -17.73 -0.88
N THR A 178 3.32 -17.58 -0.11
CA THR A 178 3.24 -17.45 1.35
C THR A 178 3.05 -16.00 1.73
N TRP A 179 2.15 -15.75 2.69
CA TRP A 179 1.91 -14.40 3.18
C TRP A 179 3.14 -13.87 3.94
N VAL A 180 3.73 -12.79 3.43
CA VAL A 180 4.73 -12.00 4.14
C VAL A 180 4.07 -11.08 5.18
N ASN A 181 4.48 -11.22 6.44
CA ASN A 181 3.94 -10.43 7.54
C ASN A 181 4.18 -8.92 7.32
N HIS A 182 3.09 -8.17 7.16
CA HIS A 182 3.11 -6.73 6.88
C HIS A 182 3.73 -5.91 8.01
N HIS A 183 3.59 -6.33 9.27
CA HIS A 183 4.27 -5.68 10.40
C HIS A 183 5.80 -5.81 10.31
N LYS A 184 6.32 -6.95 9.82
CA LYS A 184 7.77 -7.08 9.59
C LYS A 184 8.23 -6.24 8.42
N LEU A 185 7.46 -6.25 7.33
CA LEU A 185 7.71 -5.40 6.18
C LEU A 185 7.66 -3.90 6.54
N ALA A 186 6.87 -3.54 7.56
CA ALA A 186 6.56 -2.17 7.97
C ALA A 186 5.81 -1.38 6.88
N VAL A 187 4.88 -2.04 6.19
CA VAL A 187 3.87 -1.41 5.32
C VAL A 187 2.50 -1.72 5.91
N ASP A 188 1.73 -0.68 6.16
CA ASP A 188 0.40 -0.78 6.75
C ASP A 188 -0.69 -0.92 5.69
N GLY A 189 -0.44 -0.50 4.44
CA GLY A 189 -1.40 -0.61 3.34
C GLY A 189 -1.24 0.49 2.28
N PRO A 190 -2.07 0.48 1.22
CA PRO A 190 -2.00 1.47 0.17
C PRO A 190 -2.80 2.75 0.48
N VAL A 191 -2.41 3.84 -0.19
CA VAL A 191 -3.28 4.98 -0.48
C VAL A 191 -3.50 5.04 -1.99
N LEU A 192 -4.76 5.11 -2.42
CA LEU A 192 -5.12 5.14 -3.83
C LEU A 192 -5.90 6.41 -4.17
N HIS A 193 -5.55 7.08 -5.27
CA HIS A 193 -6.41 8.06 -5.92
C HIS A 193 -6.10 8.18 -7.41
N ARG A 194 -7.08 8.62 -8.19
CA ARG A 194 -6.85 8.96 -9.59
C ARG A 194 -6.24 10.35 -9.69
N ASP A 195 -5.43 10.56 -10.70
CA ASP A 195 -4.90 11.88 -11.04
C ASP A 195 -6.05 12.80 -11.48
N ILE A 196 -5.98 14.08 -11.09
CA ILE A 196 -7.01 15.07 -11.41
C ILE A 196 -7.01 15.49 -12.88
N ASP A 197 -5.83 15.55 -13.50
CA ASP A 197 -5.63 16.00 -14.88
C ASP A 197 -5.69 14.82 -15.85
N ASN A 198 -5.39 13.60 -15.38
CA ASN A 198 -5.50 12.36 -16.14
C ASN A 198 -6.23 11.26 -15.36
N PRO A 199 -7.56 11.10 -15.52
CA PRO A 199 -8.32 10.10 -14.78
C PRO A 199 -7.95 8.64 -15.10
N ASN A 200 -7.14 8.40 -16.14
CA ASN A 200 -6.59 7.09 -16.50
C ASN A 200 -5.21 6.82 -15.86
N SER A 201 -4.78 7.70 -14.95
CA SER A 201 -3.59 7.52 -14.11
C SER A 201 -4.02 7.29 -12.67
N LEU A 202 -3.49 6.24 -12.06
CA LEU A 202 -3.74 5.85 -10.69
C LEU A 202 -2.46 6.02 -9.88
N HIS A 203 -2.54 6.84 -8.84
CA HIS A 203 -1.50 6.95 -7.84
C HIS A 203 -1.69 5.85 -6.80
N VAL A 204 -0.61 5.13 -6.53
CA VAL A 204 -0.52 4.10 -5.49
C VAL A 204 0.63 4.48 -4.58
N TYR A 205 0.32 4.79 -3.32
CA TYR A 205 1.33 5.02 -2.30
C TYR A 205 1.37 3.87 -1.31
N LEU A 206 2.55 3.57 -0.77
CA LEU A 206 2.69 2.62 0.34
C LEU A 206 2.82 3.39 1.66
N LEU A 207 1.91 3.13 2.60
CA LEU A 207 1.97 3.67 3.95
C LEU A 207 2.89 2.80 4.81
N SER A 208 3.80 3.42 5.54
CA SER A 208 4.63 2.70 6.50
C SER A 208 3.88 2.29 7.75
N TYR A 209 4.54 1.48 8.59
CA TYR A 209 4.09 1.10 9.92
C TYR A 209 3.52 2.28 10.72
N GLU A 210 2.35 2.08 11.31
CA GLU A 210 1.55 3.07 12.02
C GLU A 210 1.25 4.35 11.21
N ARG A 211 1.29 4.25 9.88
CA ARG A 211 1.06 5.34 8.91
C ARG A 211 2.00 6.53 9.13
N HIS A 212 3.22 6.28 9.61
CA HIS A 212 4.20 7.33 9.92
C HIS A 212 4.58 8.17 8.70
N SER A 213 4.81 7.51 7.57
CA SER A 213 5.23 8.12 6.32
C SER A 213 4.64 7.37 5.14
N LEU A 214 4.68 8.00 3.96
CA LEU A 214 4.69 7.25 2.71
C LEU A 214 6.11 6.71 2.49
N VAL A 215 6.25 5.55 1.85
CA VAL A 215 7.56 4.93 1.57
C VAL A 215 7.78 4.57 0.11
N GLY A 216 6.76 4.75 -0.72
CA GLY A 216 6.86 4.59 -2.17
C GLY A 216 5.68 5.22 -2.86
N HIS A 217 5.91 5.68 -4.10
CA HIS A 217 4.90 6.26 -4.98
C HIS A 217 5.01 5.62 -6.37
N PHE A 218 3.94 4.96 -6.79
CA PHE A 218 3.81 4.32 -8.08
C PHE A 218 2.69 4.98 -8.85
N ILE A 219 2.90 5.19 -10.16
CA ILE A 219 1.84 5.61 -11.07
C ILE A 219 1.58 4.46 -12.03
N LEU A 220 0.33 4.00 -12.06
CA LEU A 220 -0.15 3.06 -13.06
C LEU A 220 -0.93 3.85 -14.11
N LYS A 221 -0.73 3.52 -15.38
CA LYS A 221 -1.37 4.17 -16.53
C LYS A 221 -2.09 3.13 -17.40
N ALA A 222 -3.12 3.58 -18.11
CA ALA A 222 -3.85 2.85 -19.15
C ALA A 222 -4.73 1.68 -18.64
N PHE A 223 -5.82 2.03 -17.95
CA PHE A 223 -6.91 1.12 -17.59
C PHE A 223 -8.04 1.20 -18.60
#